data_AF-A0A365PM69-F1
#
_entry.id   AF-A0A365PM69-F1
#
_cell.length_a   1.000
_cell.length_b   1.000
_cell.length_c   1.000
_cell.angle_alpha   90.00
_cell.angle_beta   90.00
_cell.angle_gamma   90.00
#
_symmetry.space_group_name_H-M   'P 1'
#
loop_
_entity.id
_entity.type
_entity.pdbx_description
1 polymer ?
#
loop_
_entity_poly.entity_id
_entity_poly.type
_entity_poly.pdbx_seq_one_letter_code
_entity_poly.pdbx_strand_id
1 'polypeptide(L)'
;MSNYPKMLYKGDKVEYEYQTASNEESEKELLDSGWVSFSDLPEPKIESKPNGVIGTNKLQSLEKENIKLKEELVEALNENQELRKQIRFKQVEDMLADELRKLLDERKVEYGARDGKPVLINLVLESEDQS
;
A
#
# COMPACT_ATOMS: atom_id res chain seq x y z
N MET A 1 50.04 32.99 6.29
CA MET A 1 49.13 32.56 5.21
C MET A 1 47.80 33.23 5.49
N SER A 2 47.31 34.06 4.58
CA SER A 2 46.03 34.74 4.78
C SER A 2 44.91 33.74 4.52
N ASN A 3 44.14 33.41 5.56
CA ASN A 3 42.98 32.51 5.48
C ASN A 3 41.72 33.24 5.01
N TYR A 4 41.88 34.31 4.22
CA TYR A 4 40.79 35.14 3.69
C TYR A 4 40.70 34.98 2.17
N PRO A 5 39.50 35.06 1.59
CA PRO A 5 38.22 35.36 2.26
C PRO A 5 37.66 34.16 3.05
N LYS A 6 36.95 34.45 4.15
CA LYS A 6 36.17 33.45 4.90
C LYS A 6 34.69 33.63 4.64
N MET A 7 33.97 32.52 4.52
CA MET A 7 32.51 32.55 4.33
C MET A 7 31.82 32.24 5.66
N LEU A 8 30.96 33.14 6.10
CA LEU A 8 30.14 33.03 7.29
C LEU A 8 28.67 32.99 6.89
N TYR A 9 27.83 32.44 7.76
CA TYR A 9 26.46 32.08 7.47
C TYR A 9 25.51 32.54 8.58
N LYS A 10 24.25 32.78 8.22
CA LYS A 10 23.18 33.13 9.17
C LYS A 10 21.89 32.44 8.75
N GLY A 11 21.22 31.78 9.68
CA GLY A 11 20.04 30.95 9.41
C GLY A 11 20.16 29.57 10.06
N ASP A 12 19.68 28.53 9.40
CA ASP A 12 19.84 27.13 9.78
C ASP A 12 20.46 26.30 8.64
N LYS A 13 20.71 25.00 8.85
CA LYS A 13 21.32 24.15 7.81
C LYS A 13 20.44 23.91 6.56
N VAL A 14 19.21 24.42 6.50
CA VAL A 14 18.26 24.29 5.38
C VAL A 14 18.04 25.64 4.68
N GLU A 15 17.75 26.69 5.45
CA GLU A 15 17.59 28.05 4.96
C GLU A 15 18.64 28.96 5.61
N TYR A 16 19.67 29.32 4.83
CA TYR A 16 20.74 30.21 5.28
C TYR A 16 21.11 31.25 4.23
N GLU A 17 21.59 32.39 4.72
CA GLU A 17 22.30 33.39 3.96
C GLU A 17 23.81 33.23 4.20
N TYR A 18 24.64 33.74 3.28
CA TYR A 18 26.10 33.74 3.43
C TYR A 18 26.69 35.12 3.13
N GLN A 19 27.78 35.45 3.82
CA GLN A 19 28.58 36.66 3.61
C GLN A 19 30.07 36.35 3.73
N THR A 20 30.90 37.03 2.92
CA THR A 20 32.33 36.82 2.91
C THR A 20 33.09 37.91 3.68
N ALA A 21 33.89 37.50 4.66
CA ALA A 21 34.86 38.33 5.33
C ALA A 21 36.13 38.42 4.49
N SER A 22 36.56 39.64 4.16
CA SER A 22 37.75 39.89 3.33
C SER A 22 39.03 40.03 4.15
N ASN A 23 38.91 40.28 5.45
CA ASN A 23 40.00 40.39 6.42
C ASN A 23 39.49 40.09 7.85
N GLU A 24 40.40 40.09 8.83
CA GLU A 24 40.10 39.76 10.23
C GLU A 24 39.13 40.74 10.90
N GLU A 25 39.19 42.01 10.56
CA GLU A 25 38.28 43.04 11.09
C GLU A 25 36.85 42.80 10.60
N SER A 26 36.67 42.53 9.30
CA SER A 26 35.36 42.18 8.72
C SER A 26 34.83 40.84 9.24
N GLU A 27 35.69 39.87 9.54
CA GLU A 27 35.27 38.61 10.17
C GLU A 27 34.72 38.89 11.56
N LYS A 28 35.42 39.70 12.35
CA LYS A 28 34.99 40.06 13.71
C LYS A 28 33.65 40.80 13.72
N GLU A 29 33.46 41.76 12.80
CA GLU A 29 32.19 42.48 12.66
C GLU A 29 31.02 41.54 12.31
N LEU A 30 31.25 40.57 11.42
CA LEU A 30 30.26 39.58 11.04
C LEU A 30 29.94 38.62 12.19
N LEU A 31 30.96 38.15 12.92
CA LEU A 31 30.76 37.30 14.10
C LEU A 31 29.97 38.04 15.20
N ASP A 32 30.30 39.30 15.49
CA ASP A 32 29.57 40.14 16.46
C ASP A 32 28.12 40.42 16.00
N SER A 33 27.88 40.43 14.69
CA SER A 33 26.54 40.57 14.07
C SER A 33 25.76 39.24 14.01
N GLY A 34 26.32 38.17 14.57
CA GLY A 34 25.70 36.86 14.69
C GLY A 34 25.82 35.98 13.44
N TRP A 35 26.77 36.25 12.55
CA TRP A 35 27.16 35.30 11.51
C TRP A 35 28.10 34.25 12.09
N VAL A 36 28.02 33.01 11.62
CA VAL A 36 28.78 31.88 12.16
C VAL A 36 29.37 31.02 11.05
N SER A 37 30.28 30.09 11.37
CA SER A 37 30.71 29.10 10.38
C SER A 37 29.57 28.13 10.07
N PHE A 38 29.58 27.53 8.88
CA PHE A 38 28.52 26.58 8.47
C PHE A 38 28.32 25.44 9.49
N SER A 39 29.41 24.95 10.09
CA SER A 39 29.40 23.90 11.10
C SER A 39 28.63 24.28 12.38
N ASP A 40 28.55 25.57 12.66
CA ASP A 40 27.91 26.12 13.86
C ASP A 40 26.46 26.55 13.60
N LEU A 41 25.96 26.40 12.36
CA LEU A 41 24.55 26.64 12.08
C LEU A 41 23.68 25.66 12.86
N PRO A 42 22.58 26.13 13.47
CA PRO A 42 21.64 25.26 14.14
C PRO A 42 21.08 24.24 13.14
N GLU A 43 20.88 23.01 13.60
CA GLU A 43 20.12 22.05 12.83
C GLU A 43 18.69 22.57 12.67
N PRO A 44 18.06 22.35 11.50
CA PRO A 44 16.68 22.73 11.31
C PRO A 44 15.87 22.07 12.43
N LYS A 45 15.15 22.89 13.19
CA LYS A 45 14.16 22.34 14.11
C LYS A 45 13.15 21.64 13.21
N ILE A 46 13.18 20.31 13.22
CA ILE A 46 12.09 19.51 12.72
C ILE A 46 10.95 19.81 13.68
N GLU A 47 10.24 20.90 13.43
CA GLU A 47 8.87 21.01 13.86
C GLU A 47 8.20 19.84 13.19
N SER A 48 8.04 18.77 13.96
CA SER A 48 6.97 17.82 13.73
C SER A 48 5.69 18.63 13.81
N LYS A 49 5.37 19.34 12.72
CA LYS A 49 3.99 19.62 12.37
C LYS A 49 3.34 18.25 12.52
N PRO A 50 2.43 18.04 13.48
CA PRO A 50 1.73 16.78 13.53
C PRO A 50 1.15 16.63 12.14
N ASN A 51 1.65 15.64 11.41
CA ASN A 51 1.17 15.28 10.09
C ASN A 51 -0.35 15.31 10.21
N GLY A 52 -0.97 16.18 9.40
CA GLY A 52 -2.19 16.90 9.74
C GLY A 52 -3.16 16.11 10.60
N VAL A 53 -3.72 16.77 11.62
CA VAL A 53 -4.95 16.31 12.26
C VAL A 53 -5.95 16.09 11.13
N ILE A 54 -6.07 14.85 10.65
CA ILE A 54 -7.21 14.39 9.90
C ILE A 54 -8.33 14.64 10.89
N GLY A 55 -9.08 15.73 10.68
CA GLY A 55 -10.18 16.08 11.56
C GLY A 55 -10.98 14.81 11.79
N THR A 56 -11.23 14.46 13.05
CA THR A 56 -11.85 13.20 13.48
C THR A 56 -13.04 12.79 12.60
N ASN A 57 -13.77 13.78 12.08
CA ASN A 57 -14.88 13.61 11.15
C ASN A 57 -14.49 12.99 9.79
N LYS A 58 -13.35 13.39 9.20
CA LYS A 58 -12.84 12.83 7.95
C LYS A 58 -12.35 11.39 8.15
N LEU A 59 -11.71 11.09 9.29
CA LEU A 59 -11.31 9.73 9.62
C LEU A 59 -12.54 8.83 9.78
N GLN A 60 -13.56 9.26 10.55
CA GLN A 60 -14.81 8.53 10.71
C GLN A 60 -15.56 8.32 9.38
N SER A 61 -15.49 9.29 8.46
CA SER A 61 -16.08 9.15 7.13
C SER A 61 -15.35 8.08 6.30
N LEU A 62 -14.02 8.08 6.33
CA LEU A 62 -13.19 7.09 5.63
C LEU A 62 -13.34 5.68 6.22
N GLU A 63 -13.52 5.57 7.53
CA GLU A 63 -13.80 4.31 8.21
C GLU A 63 -15.15 3.74 7.78
N LYS A 64 -16.20 4.57 7.73
CA LYS A 64 -17.52 4.16 7.24
C LYS A 64 -17.48 3.72 5.77
N GLU A 65 -16.79 4.47 4.92
CA GLU A 65 -16.61 4.11 3.51
C GLU A 65 -15.85 2.78 3.38
N ASN A 66 -14.79 2.59 4.16
CA ASN A 66 -14.05 1.32 4.18
C ASN A 66 -14.92 0.13 4.62
N ILE A 67 -15.79 0.31 5.60
CA ILE A 67 -16.74 -0.74 6.03
C ILE A 67 -17.68 -1.08 4.87
N LYS A 68 -18.30 -0.07 4.25
CA LYS A 68 -19.22 -0.25 3.12
C LYS A 68 -18.53 -0.95 1.94
N LEU A 69 -17.32 -0.52 1.59
CA LEU A 69 -16.55 -1.13 0.51
C LEU A 69 -16.19 -2.59 0.81
N LYS A 70 -15.89 -2.93 2.07
CA LYS A 70 -15.65 -4.33 2.48
C LYS A 70 -16.91 -5.17 2.37
N GLU A 71 -18.06 -4.64 2.78
CA GLU A 71 -19.36 -5.33 2.65
C GLU A 71 -19.70 -5.57 1.17
N GLU A 72 -19.62 -4.54 0.33
CA GLU A 72 -19.86 -4.64 -1.11
C GLU A 72 -18.88 -5.62 -1.78
N LEU A 73 -17.61 -5.63 -1.36
CA LEU A 73 -16.62 -6.58 -1.87
C LEU A 73 -16.97 -8.02 -1.50
N VAL A 74 -17.40 -8.27 -0.27
CA VAL A 74 -17.82 -9.62 0.17
C VAL A 74 -19.06 -10.07 -0.62
N GLU A 75 -20.04 -9.20 -0.81
CA GLU A 75 -21.24 -9.49 -1.60
C GLU A 75 -20.89 -9.81 -3.06
N ALA A 76 -20.08 -8.98 -3.69
CA ALA A 76 -19.64 -9.18 -5.07
C ALA A 76 -18.81 -10.46 -5.23
N LEU A 77 -17.96 -10.80 -4.25
CA LEU A 77 -17.21 -12.07 -4.27
C LEU A 77 -18.15 -13.28 -4.16
N ASN A 78 -19.15 -13.21 -3.29
CA ASN A 78 -20.14 -14.27 -3.13
C ASN A 78 -20.99 -14.45 -4.40
N GLU A 79 -21.45 -13.35 -5.01
CA GLU A 79 -22.16 -13.39 -6.29
C GLU A 79 -21.26 -13.95 -7.40
N ASN A 80 -19.98 -13.57 -7.44
CA ASN A 80 -19.04 -14.10 -8.42
C ASN A 80 -18.82 -15.62 -8.26
N GLN A 81 -18.74 -16.11 -7.03
CA GLN A 81 -18.65 -17.55 -6.75
C GLN A 81 -19.90 -18.28 -7.24
N GLU A 82 -21.09 -17.75 -6.95
CA GLU A 82 -22.34 -18.36 -7.41
C GLU A 82 -22.48 -18.36 -8.93
N LEU A 83 -22.11 -17.26 -9.60
CA LEU A 83 -22.09 -17.18 -11.06
C LEU A 83 -21.12 -18.18 -11.68
N ARG A 84 -19.94 -18.39 -11.06
CA ARG A 84 -18.98 -19.42 -11.51
C ARG A 84 -19.59 -20.81 -11.41
N LYS A 85 -20.28 -21.14 -10.31
CA LYS A 85 -21.00 -22.41 -10.15
C LYS A 85 -22.06 -22.61 -11.21
N GLN A 86 -22.86 -21.59 -11.50
CA GLN A 86 -23.90 -21.67 -12.53
C GLN A 86 -23.32 -21.85 -13.93
N ILE A 87 -22.25 -21.12 -14.27
CA ILE A 87 -21.55 -21.28 -15.55
C ILE A 87 -21.00 -22.70 -15.65
N ARG A 88 -20.35 -23.20 -14.60
CA ARG A 88 -19.78 -24.54 -14.60
C ARG A 88 -20.84 -25.61 -14.70
N PHE A 89 -21.93 -25.48 -13.94
CA PHE A 89 -23.05 -26.41 -13.99
C PHE A 89 -23.55 -26.55 -15.44
N LYS A 90 -23.79 -25.44 -16.14
CA LYS A 90 -24.22 -25.47 -17.55
C LYS A 90 -23.18 -26.12 -18.49
N GLN A 91 -21.89 -25.98 -18.21
CA GLN A 91 -20.84 -26.64 -19.01
C GLN A 91 -20.82 -28.16 -18.81
N VAL A 92 -21.13 -28.63 -17.60
CA VAL A 92 -21.02 -30.05 -17.22
C VAL A 92 -22.36 -30.79 -17.25
N GLU A 93 -23.48 -30.07 -17.28
CA GLU A 93 -24.84 -30.61 -17.30
C GLU A 93 -25.09 -31.48 -18.53
N ASP A 94 -24.54 -31.11 -19.69
CA ASP A 94 -24.68 -31.87 -20.94
C ASP A 94 -23.63 -32.99 -21.10
N MET A 95 -22.60 -33.02 -20.26
CA MET A 95 -21.52 -34.02 -20.34
C MET A 95 -21.99 -35.42 -19.94
N LEU A 96 -21.35 -36.45 -20.49
CA LEU A 96 -21.61 -37.83 -20.09
C LEU A 96 -20.96 -38.15 -18.74
N ALA A 97 -21.50 -39.15 -18.02
CA ALA A 97 -20.97 -39.57 -16.73
C ALA A 97 -19.48 -39.98 -16.80
N ASP A 98 -19.05 -40.60 -17.90
CA ASP A 98 -17.65 -40.97 -18.11
C ASP A 98 -16.73 -39.77 -18.31
N GLU A 99 -17.24 -38.67 -18.90
CA GLU A 99 -16.47 -37.43 -19.06
C GLU A 99 -16.36 -36.67 -17.73
N LEU A 100 -17.40 -36.68 -16.91
CA LEU A 100 -17.36 -36.14 -15.56
C LEU A 100 -16.35 -36.89 -14.68
N ARG A 101 -16.28 -38.22 -14.80
CA ARG A 101 -15.28 -39.04 -14.09
C ARG A 101 -13.87 -38.68 -14.49
N LYS A 102 -13.59 -38.50 -15.79
CA LYS A 102 -12.29 -38.02 -16.27
C LYS A 102 -11.90 -36.66 -15.66
N LEU A 103 -12.85 -35.72 -15.57
CA LEU A 103 -12.60 -34.42 -14.92
C LEU A 103 -12.26 -34.57 -13.43
N LEU A 104 -12.96 -35.47 -12.73
CA LEU A 104 -12.69 -35.78 -11.32
C LEU A 104 -11.33 -36.48 -11.15
N ASP A 105 -10.97 -37.40 -12.05
CA ASP A 105 -9.68 -38.09 -12.07
C ASP A 105 -8.52 -37.11 -12.27
N GLU A 106 -8.63 -36.18 -13.23
CA GLU A 106 -7.63 -35.13 -13.48
C GLU A 106 -7.40 -34.26 -12.23
N ARG A 107 -8.46 -34.07 -11.44
CA ARG A 107 -8.45 -33.27 -10.21
C ARG A 107 -8.17 -34.08 -8.95
N LYS A 108 -8.02 -35.40 -9.07
CA LYS A 108 -7.81 -36.34 -7.95
C LYS A 108 -8.94 -36.28 -6.92
N VAL A 109 -10.18 -36.13 -7.39
CA VAL A 109 -11.39 -36.15 -6.56
C VAL A 109 -11.95 -37.56 -6.55
N GLU A 110 -12.14 -38.14 -5.36
CA GLU A 110 -12.72 -39.47 -5.22
C GLU A 110 -14.22 -39.46 -5.51
N TYR A 111 -14.70 -40.53 -6.15
CA TYR A 111 -16.11 -40.75 -6.43
C TYR A 111 -16.46 -42.25 -6.34
N GLY A 112 -17.71 -42.56 -6.08
CA GLY A 112 -18.22 -43.92 -6.06
C GLY A 112 -18.39 -44.48 -7.48
N ALA A 113 -18.00 -45.75 -7.70
CA ALA A 113 -18.15 -46.41 -9.00
C ALA A 113 -19.62 -46.47 -9.49
N ARG A 114 -20.59 -46.36 -8.57
CA ARG A 114 -22.03 -46.36 -8.83
C ARG A 114 -22.67 -44.98 -8.75
N ASP A 115 -21.87 -43.93 -8.55
CA ASP A 115 -22.40 -42.58 -8.45
C ASP A 115 -23.03 -42.16 -9.78
N GLY A 116 -24.27 -41.67 -9.67
CA GLY A 116 -25.01 -41.17 -10.80
C GLY A 116 -24.50 -39.80 -11.25
N LYS A 117 -24.88 -39.41 -12.47
CA LYS A 117 -24.52 -38.10 -13.06
C LYS A 117 -24.76 -36.90 -12.12
N PRO A 118 -25.88 -36.80 -11.36
CA PRO A 118 -26.08 -35.68 -10.45
C PRO A 118 -25.02 -35.58 -9.34
N VAL A 119 -24.57 -36.72 -8.82
CA VAL A 119 -23.54 -36.77 -7.77
C VAL A 119 -22.18 -36.35 -8.33
N LEU A 120 -21.83 -36.87 -9.52
CA LEU A 120 -20.59 -36.50 -10.21
C LEU A 120 -20.53 -35.01 -10.56
N ILE A 121 -21.65 -34.41 -10.98
CA ILE A 121 -21.73 -32.96 -11.24
C ILE A 121 -21.44 -32.17 -9.97
N ASN A 122 -22.08 -32.52 -8.85
CA ASN A 122 -21.85 -31.83 -7.58
C ASN A 122 -20.38 -31.93 -7.13
N LEU A 123 -19.76 -33.11 -7.25
CA LEU A 123 -18.35 -33.29 -6.92
C LEU A 123 -17.44 -32.41 -7.80
N VAL A 124 -17.76 -32.27 -9.09
CA VAL A 124 -17.00 -31.39 -9.99
C VAL A 124 -17.12 -29.93 -9.54
N LEU A 125 -18.34 -29.47 -9.20
CA LEU A 125 -18.57 -28.11 -8.73
C LEU A 125 -17.87 -27.82 -7.40
N GLU A 126 -17.94 -28.73 -6.43
CA GLU A 126 -17.31 -28.56 -5.11
C GLU A 126 -15.78 -28.56 -5.20
N SER A 127 -15.21 -29.35 -6.11
CA SER A 127 -13.75 -29.38 -6.33
C SER A 127 -13.18 -28.08 -6.89
N GLU A 128 -14.00 -27.23 -7.52
CA GLU A 128 -13.60 -25.96 -8.12
C GLU A 128 -13.56 -24.80 -7.13
N ASP A 129 -14.35 -24.87 -6.07
CA ASP A 129 -14.37 -23.85 -5.01
C ASP A 129 -13.11 -23.90 -4.11
N GLN A 130 -12.34 -24.98 -4.16
CA GLN A 130 -11.16 -25.21 -3.31
C GLN A 130 -9.83 -24.81 -3.96
N SER A 131 -9.86 -24.23 -5.17
CA SER A 131 -8.67 -23.75 -5.92
C SER A 131 -8.62 -22.23 -6.01
#